data_AF-A0A929NQN6-F1
#
_entry.id   AF-A0A929NQN6-F1
#
_cell.length_a   1.000
_cell.length_b   1.000
_cell.length_c   1.000
_cell.angle_alpha   90.00
_cell.angle_beta   90.00
_cell.angle_gamma   90.00
#
_symmetry.space_group_name_H-M   'P 1'
#
loop_
_entity.id
_entity.type
_entity.pdbx_description
1 polymer ?
#
loop_
_entity_poly.entity_id
_entity_poly.type
_entity_poly.pdbx_seq_one_letter_code
_entity_poly.pdbx_strand_id
1 'polypeptide(L)'
;MYELSIYQDAEEDLERLLVSDESLALELIVYLEELRDDMEMLDAMRRNQRIEGRTHVSILWRWPDPINLWRLKLAEIRPRDGTFPYRIIYAPDPARNIFHVLAIMHRDQDYERDKALRQRLLNAYEDLGLPKRGANPN
;
A
#
# COMPACT_ATOMS: atom_id res chain seq x y z
N MET A 1 -7.06 17.21 -5.77
CA MET A 1 -6.71 16.08 -6.66
C MET A 1 -5.68 15.27 -5.90
N TYR A 2 -5.83 13.95 -5.88
CA TYR A 2 -4.90 13.07 -5.18
C TYR A 2 -3.91 12.48 -6.20
N GLU A 3 -2.75 12.07 -5.73
CA GLU A 3 -1.74 11.40 -6.54
C GLU A 3 -1.37 10.05 -5.91
N LEU A 4 -1.03 9.07 -6.74
CA LEU A 4 -0.47 7.79 -6.31
C LEU A 4 0.99 7.69 -6.76
N SER A 5 1.89 7.64 -5.79
CA SER A 5 3.33 7.50 -5.98
C SER A 5 3.77 6.11 -5.52
N ILE A 6 4.58 5.43 -6.33
CA ILE A 6 5.21 4.15 -5.96
C ILE A 6 6.62 4.47 -5.47
N TYR A 7 6.92 4.07 -4.23
CA TYR A 7 8.24 4.26 -3.65
C TYR A 7 9.21 3.20 -4.20
N GLN A 8 10.51 3.52 -4.28
CA GLN A 8 11.53 2.65 -4.89
C GLN A 8 11.48 1.21 -4.35
N ASP A 9 11.33 1.05 -3.03
CA ASP A 9 11.21 -0.27 -2.41
C ASP A 9 10.02 -1.08 -2.94
N ALA A 10 8.89 -0.44 -3.23
CA ALA A 10 7.73 -1.12 -3.80
C ALA A 10 7.93 -1.42 -5.30
N GLU A 11 8.71 -0.61 -6.03
CA GLU A 11 9.12 -0.91 -7.40
C GLU A 11 9.98 -2.18 -7.43
N GLU A 12 10.94 -2.32 -6.50
CA GLU A 12 11.74 -3.53 -6.37
C GLU A 12 10.90 -4.78 -6.00
N ASP A 13 9.82 -4.59 -5.25
CA ASP A 13 8.88 -5.68 -4.95
C ASP A 13 8.13 -6.11 -6.22
N LEU A 14 7.73 -5.16 -7.10
CA LEU A 14 7.13 -5.46 -8.41
C LEU A 14 8.12 -6.17 -9.35
N GLU A 15 9.36 -5.71 -9.42
CA GLU A 15 10.41 -6.33 -10.24
C GLU A 15 10.68 -7.78 -9.81
N ARG A 16 10.76 -8.02 -8.49
CA ARG A 16 10.87 -9.38 -7.96
C ARG A 16 9.64 -10.21 -8.31
N LEU A 17 8.45 -9.62 -8.23
CA LEU A 17 7.22 -10.32 -8.59
C LEU A 17 7.20 -10.67 -10.07
N LEU A 18 7.60 -9.78 -10.96
CA LEU A 18 7.71 -10.03 -12.42
C LEU A 18 8.58 -11.25 -12.73
N VAL A 19 9.68 -11.44 -11.99
CA VAL A 19 10.57 -12.60 -12.16
C VAL A 19 9.95 -13.89 -11.62
N SER A 20 9.22 -13.82 -10.51
CA SER A 20 8.66 -15.01 -9.85
C SER A 20 7.29 -15.46 -10.39
N ASP A 21 6.44 -14.50 -10.76
CA ASP A 21 5.07 -14.67 -11.22
C ASP A 21 4.65 -13.44 -12.05
N GLU A 22 5.06 -13.45 -13.32
CA GLU A 22 4.82 -12.36 -14.27
C GLU A 22 3.34 -12.02 -14.42
N SER A 23 2.45 -13.03 -14.45
CA SER A 23 1.02 -12.82 -14.64
C SER A 23 0.43 -12.00 -13.49
N LEU A 24 0.74 -12.37 -12.25
CA LEU A 24 0.26 -11.63 -11.09
C LEU A 24 0.89 -10.23 -10.98
N ALA A 25 2.16 -10.09 -11.35
CA ALA A 25 2.80 -8.77 -11.41
C ALA A 25 2.10 -7.83 -12.39
N LEU A 26 1.81 -8.31 -13.60
CA LEU A 26 1.14 -7.50 -14.62
C LEU A 26 -0.26 -7.09 -14.19
N GLU A 27 -1.04 -8.01 -13.60
CA GLU A 27 -2.36 -7.67 -13.02
C GLU A 27 -2.25 -6.58 -11.94
N LEU A 28 -1.22 -6.65 -11.10
CA LEU A 28 -0.98 -5.67 -10.05
C LEU A 28 -0.56 -4.30 -10.60
N ILE A 29 0.29 -4.28 -11.63
CA ILE A 29 0.73 -3.05 -12.30
C ILE A 29 -0.47 -2.36 -12.93
N VAL A 30 -1.29 -3.08 -13.69
CA VAL A 30 -2.50 -2.54 -14.31
C VAL A 30 -3.44 -1.96 -13.24
N TYR A 31 -3.63 -2.68 -12.13
CA TYR A 31 -4.46 -2.17 -11.04
C TYR A 31 -3.90 -0.88 -10.41
N LEU A 32 -2.58 -0.78 -10.22
CA LEU A 32 -1.95 0.44 -9.70
C LEU A 32 -2.08 1.62 -10.65
N GLU A 33 -2.04 1.38 -11.96
CA GLU A 33 -2.31 2.39 -12.99
C GLU A 33 -3.78 2.84 -12.95
N GLU A 34 -4.73 1.91 -12.92
CA GLU A 34 -6.17 2.22 -12.79
C GLU A 34 -6.46 2.99 -11.49
N LEU A 35 -5.84 2.59 -10.38
CA LEU A 35 -5.99 3.24 -9.08
C LEU A 35 -5.48 4.69 -9.08
N ARG A 36 -4.46 5.00 -9.88
CA ARG A 36 -3.92 6.36 -10.01
C ARG A 36 -4.97 7.33 -10.55
N ASP A 37 -5.87 6.85 -11.41
CA ASP A 37 -6.91 7.66 -12.04
C ASP A 37 -8.31 7.49 -11.39
N ASP A 38 -8.49 6.51 -10.48
CA ASP A 38 -9.74 6.29 -9.76
C ASP A 38 -9.88 7.22 -8.53
N MET A 39 -10.39 8.43 -8.78
CA MET A 39 -10.61 9.45 -7.74
C MET A 39 -11.57 9.01 -6.62
N GLU A 40 -12.55 8.15 -6.92
CA GLU A 40 -13.45 7.60 -5.89
C GLU A 40 -12.68 6.70 -4.94
N MET A 41 -11.84 5.83 -5.51
CA MET A 41 -11.02 4.91 -4.75
C MET A 41 -9.94 5.63 -3.92
N LEU A 42 -9.30 6.66 -4.48
CA LEU A 42 -8.34 7.50 -3.76
C LEU A 42 -9.01 8.26 -2.59
N ASP A 43 -10.24 8.74 -2.76
CA ASP A 43 -10.98 9.37 -1.65
C ASP A 43 -11.39 8.35 -0.57
N ALA A 44 -11.78 7.13 -0.97
CA ALA A 44 -12.02 6.04 -0.04
C ALA A 44 -10.75 5.62 0.72
N MET A 45 -9.60 5.58 0.04
CA MET A 45 -8.28 5.38 0.64
C MET A 45 -7.91 6.50 1.61
N ARG A 46 -8.35 7.75 1.40
CA ARG A 46 -8.15 8.82 2.40
C ARG A 46 -8.99 8.61 3.65
N ARG A 47 -10.24 8.17 3.48
CA ARG A 47 -11.23 8.07 4.56
C ARG A 47 -11.19 6.72 5.30
N ASN A 48 -10.31 5.82 4.89
CA ASN A 48 -10.26 4.42 5.34
C ASN A 48 -11.63 3.73 5.15
N GLN A 49 -12.27 4.02 4.02
CA GLN A 49 -13.58 3.48 3.68
C GLN A 49 -13.44 2.22 2.83
N ARG A 50 -14.34 1.27 3.08
CA ARG A 50 -14.50 0.10 2.23
C ARG A 50 -15.48 0.45 1.12
N ILE A 51 -15.12 0.12 -0.13
CA ILE A 51 -16.06 0.11 -1.24
C ILE A 51 -16.48 -1.35 -1.46
N GLU A 52 -17.77 -1.66 -1.27
CA GLU A 52 -18.27 -3.01 -1.50
C GLU A 52 -18.12 -3.41 -2.97
N GLY A 53 -17.83 -4.70 -3.21
CA GLY A 53 -17.57 -5.22 -4.55
C GLY A 53 -16.20 -4.87 -5.13
N ARG A 54 -15.56 -3.79 -4.67
CA ARG A 54 -14.32 -3.28 -5.27
C ARG A 54 -13.05 -3.66 -4.50
N THR A 55 -12.79 -2.95 -3.41
CA THR A 55 -11.53 -3.06 -2.67
C THR A 55 -11.74 -2.81 -1.17
N HIS A 56 -10.94 -3.47 -0.33
CA HIS A 56 -11.00 -3.29 1.12
C HIS A 56 -9.74 -2.59 1.64
N VAL A 57 -9.89 -1.31 2.01
CA VAL A 57 -8.88 -0.53 2.73
C VAL A 57 -8.94 -0.90 4.22
N SER A 58 -7.77 -1.11 4.83
CA SER A 58 -7.67 -1.34 6.28
C SER A 58 -6.41 -0.70 6.84
N ILE A 59 -6.52 0.03 7.95
CA ILE A 59 -5.37 0.54 8.70
C ILE A 59 -4.57 -0.63 9.30
N LEU A 60 -3.23 -0.54 9.26
CA LEU A 60 -2.35 -1.41 10.05
C LEU A 60 -2.30 -0.88 11.49
N TRP A 61 -3.35 -1.19 12.25
CA TRP A 61 -3.55 -0.66 13.61
C TRP A 61 -2.61 -1.28 14.66
N ARG A 62 -2.06 -2.47 14.39
CA ARG A 62 -1.08 -3.15 15.27
C ARG A 62 0.38 -2.83 14.95
N TRP A 63 0.63 -1.89 14.04
CA TRP A 63 2.00 -1.53 13.72
C TRP A 63 2.71 -0.97 14.96
N PRO A 64 3.88 -1.52 15.35
CA PRO A 64 4.53 -1.17 16.62
C PRO A 64 5.15 0.23 16.62
N ASP A 65 5.52 0.75 15.45
CA ASP A 65 6.10 2.09 15.32
C ASP A 65 5.03 3.17 15.20
N PRO A 66 5.33 4.41 15.61
CA PRO A 66 4.41 5.53 15.49
C PRO A 66 4.33 6.05 14.05
N ILE A 67 4.02 5.20 13.06
CA ILE A 67 3.84 5.60 11.66
C ILE A 67 2.45 5.22 11.16
N ASN A 68 1.94 5.96 10.18
CA ASN A 68 0.59 5.80 9.65
C ASN A 68 0.56 4.85 8.44
N LEU A 69 0.65 3.56 8.70
CA LEU A 69 0.59 2.56 7.64
C LEU A 69 -0.82 2.02 7.42
N TRP A 70 -1.19 1.96 6.14
CA TRP A 70 -2.48 1.53 5.65
C TRP A 70 -2.25 0.40 4.65
N ARG A 71 -3.28 -0.42 4.47
CA ARG A 71 -3.20 -1.63 3.67
C ARG A 71 -4.38 -1.75 2.75
N LEU A 72 -4.09 -1.95 1.47
CA LEU A 72 -5.07 -2.24 0.44
C LEU A 72 -5.19 -3.75 0.23
N LYS A 73 -6.41 -4.28 0.29
CA LYS A 73 -6.72 -5.67 -0.08
C LYS A 73 -7.47 -5.69 -1.40
N LEU A 74 -6.84 -6.30 -2.40
CA LEU A 74 -7.29 -6.33 -3.79
C LEU A 74 -8.35 -7.42 -3.97
N ALA A 75 -9.61 -7.07 -3.79
CA ALA A 75 -10.73 -8.01 -3.85
C ALA A 75 -11.31 -8.15 -5.26
N GLU A 76 -11.09 -7.17 -6.13
CA GLU A 76 -11.49 -7.12 -7.55
C GLU A 76 -10.56 -7.91 -8.47
N ILE A 77 -9.24 -7.88 -8.18
CA ILE A 77 -8.26 -8.71 -8.87
C ILE A 77 -8.41 -10.14 -8.35
N ARG A 78 -9.50 -10.81 -8.70
CA ARG A 78 -9.67 -12.22 -8.39
C ARG A 78 -9.01 -13.03 -9.49
N PRO A 79 -7.90 -13.75 -9.22
CA PRO A 79 -7.62 -14.92 -10.03
C PRO A 79 -8.83 -15.86 -9.93
N ARG A 80 -9.09 -16.65 -10.98
CA ARG A 80 -10.28 -17.52 -11.14
C ARG A 80 -10.70 -18.32 -9.89
N ASP A 81 -9.78 -18.54 -8.95
CA ASP A 81 -9.94 -19.46 -7.83
C ASP A 81 -9.82 -18.80 -6.44
N GLY A 82 -9.76 -17.46 -6.30
CA GLY A 82 -9.60 -16.91 -4.95
C GLY A 82 -9.43 -15.41 -4.74
N THR A 83 -8.86 -15.09 -3.57
CA THR A 83 -8.46 -13.73 -3.17
C THR A 83 -7.07 -13.45 -3.71
N PHE A 84 -6.81 -12.23 -4.20
CA PHE A 84 -5.47 -11.85 -4.63
C PHE A 84 -4.42 -12.13 -3.53
N PRO A 85 -3.30 -12.79 -3.87
CA PRO A 85 -2.31 -13.22 -2.89
C PRO A 85 -1.45 -12.08 -2.36
N TYR A 86 -1.47 -10.89 -2.98
CA TYR A 86 -0.67 -9.75 -2.54
C TYR A 86 -1.50 -8.66 -1.86
N ARG A 87 -0.82 -7.87 -1.04
CA ARG A 87 -1.36 -6.69 -0.36
C ARG A 87 -0.42 -5.53 -0.61
N ILE A 88 -1.00 -4.35 -0.82
CA ILE A 88 -0.25 -3.11 -0.97
C ILE A 88 -0.22 -2.41 0.39
N ILE A 89 0.98 -2.08 0.86
CA ILE A 89 1.19 -1.22 2.03
C ILE A 89 1.44 0.19 1.52
N TYR A 90 0.71 1.16 2.07
CA TYR A 90 0.86 2.55 1.67
C TYR A 90 0.75 3.50 2.85
N ALA A 91 1.21 4.73 2.63
CA ALA A 91 1.15 5.83 3.58
C ALA A 91 0.46 7.05 2.94
N PRO A 92 -0.56 7.63 3.60
CA PRO A 92 -1.14 8.89 3.15
C PRO A 92 -0.25 10.08 3.55
N ASP A 93 0.03 10.96 2.60
CA ASP A 93 0.58 12.31 2.80
C ASP A 93 -0.56 13.35 2.59
N PRO A 94 -1.26 13.75 3.67
CA PRO A 94 -2.34 14.72 3.56
C PRO A 94 -1.84 16.14 3.25
N ALA A 95 -0.57 16.46 3.50
CA ALA A 95 -0.02 17.77 3.21
C ALA A 95 0.20 17.96 1.71
N ARG A 96 0.63 16.89 1.02
CA ARG A 96 0.86 16.90 -0.43
C ARG A 96 -0.30 16.31 -1.24
N ASN A 97 -1.30 15.71 -0.59
CA ASN A 97 -2.37 14.93 -1.22
C ASN A 97 -1.85 13.72 -2.03
N ILE A 98 -0.80 13.07 -1.53
CA ILE A 98 -0.17 11.92 -2.19
C ILE A 98 -0.41 10.66 -1.35
N PHE A 99 -0.64 9.53 -2.01
CA PHE A 99 -0.55 8.21 -1.41
C PHE A 99 0.73 7.54 -1.88
N HIS A 100 1.62 7.24 -0.95
CA HIS A 100 2.88 6.57 -1.25
C HIS A 100 2.72 5.07 -1.04
N VAL A 101 2.79 4.28 -2.10
CA VAL A 101 2.90 2.82 -2.03
C VAL A 101 4.32 2.47 -1.61
N LEU A 102 4.45 1.87 -0.43
CA LEU A 102 5.76 1.65 0.22
C LEU A 102 6.26 0.21 0.11
N ALA A 103 5.35 -0.76 0.00
CA ALA A 103 5.70 -2.16 -0.17
C ALA A 103 4.56 -2.98 -0.78
N ILE A 104 4.93 -4.07 -1.45
CA ILE A 104 4.02 -5.09 -1.96
C ILE A 104 4.43 -6.43 -1.38
N MET A 105 3.50 -7.09 -0.69
CA MET A 105 3.83 -8.28 0.08
C MET A 105 2.79 -9.37 -0.05
N HIS A 106 3.21 -10.63 0.12
CA HIS A 106 2.29 -11.75 0.10
C HIS A 106 1.41 -11.75 1.36
N ARG A 107 0.15 -12.14 1.22
CA ARG A 107 -0.87 -12.07 2.29
C ARG A 107 -0.55 -12.94 3.51
N ASP A 108 0.26 -13.97 3.32
CA ASP A 108 0.63 -14.94 4.36
C ASP A 108 1.93 -14.56 5.08
N GLN A 109 2.63 -13.52 4.63
CA GLN A 109 3.78 -12.98 5.35
C GLN A 109 3.32 -12.21 6.60
N ASP A 110 3.97 -12.49 7.73
CA ASP A 110 3.72 -11.82 9.02
C ASP A 110 4.54 -10.54 9.12
N TYR A 111 3.87 -9.41 8.89
CA TYR A 111 4.49 -8.09 8.92
C TYR A 111 4.94 -7.64 10.32
N GLU A 112 4.39 -8.19 11.40
CA GLU A 112 4.80 -7.80 12.78
C GLU A 112 6.15 -8.43 13.15
N ARG A 113 6.51 -9.52 12.49
CA ARG A 113 7.74 -10.29 12.73
C ARG A 113 8.82 -10.06 11.69
N ASP A 114 8.47 -9.48 10.54
CA ASP A 114 9.42 -9.14 9.50
C ASP A 114 10.18 -7.85 9.84
N LYS A 115 11.34 -8.02 10.47
CA LYS A 115 12.23 -6.90 10.82
C LYS A 115 12.75 -6.15 9.59
N ALA A 116 12.96 -6.83 8.47
CA ALA A 116 13.50 -6.21 7.27
C ALA A 116 12.45 -5.30 6.63
N LEU A 117 11.21 -5.79 6.47
CA LEU A 117 10.09 -4.99 6.01
C LEU A 117 9.84 -3.80 6.94
N ARG A 118 9.88 -4.02 8.26
CA ARG A 118 9.68 -2.94 9.23
C ARG A 118 10.73 -1.83 9.07
N GLN A 119 12.00 -2.18 8.94
CA GLN A 119 13.06 -1.20 8.76
C GLN A 119 12.93 -0.46 7.43
N ARG A 120 12.59 -1.15 6.34
CA ARG A 120 12.31 -0.55 5.02
C ARG A 120 11.20 0.50 5.10
N LEU A 121 10.07 0.16 5.72
CA LEU A 121 8.94 1.08 5.86
C LEU A 121 9.26 2.29 6.75
N LEU A 122 10.10 2.11 7.78
CA LEU A 122 10.59 3.22 8.61
C LEU A 122 11.50 4.16 7.82
N ASN A 123 12.46 3.62 7.09
CA ASN A 123 13.36 4.40 6.24
C ASN A 123 12.56 5.20 5.21
N ALA A 124 11.62 4.56 4.50
CA ALA A 124 10.76 5.22 3.54
C ALA A 124 9.97 6.38 4.18
N TYR A 125 9.49 6.21 5.41
CA TYR A 125 8.81 7.27 6.16
C TYR A 125 9.72 8.48 6.44
N GLU A 126 10.97 8.22 6.81
CA GLU A 126 11.97 9.24 7.13
C GLU A 126 12.43 9.97 5.86
N ASP A 127 12.69 9.22 4.79
CA ASP A 127 13.09 9.74 3.47
C ASP A 127 11.99 10.64 2.86
N LEU A 128 10.72 10.25 3.00
CA LEU A 128 9.58 11.02 2.53
C LEU A 128 9.23 12.22 3.44
N GLY A 129 9.78 12.26 4.66
CA GLY A 129 9.50 13.30 5.66
C GLY A 129 8.07 13.24 6.21
N LEU A 130 7.46 12.06 6.27
CA LEU A 130 6.07 11.89 6.67
C LEU A 130 5.88 12.05 8.20
N PRO A 131 4.76 12.64 8.65
CA PRO A 131 4.50 12.82 10.08
C PRO A 131 4.23 11.49 10.79
N LYS A 132 4.90 11.30 11.93
CA LYS A 132 4.69 10.17 12.84
C LYS A 132 3.37 10.33 13.61
N ARG A 133 2.69 9.22 13.95
CA ARG A 133 1.46 9.20 14.78
C ARG A 133 1.71 9.94 16.09
N GLY A 134 0.86 10.92 16.39
CA GLY A 134 0.96 11.73 17.61
C GLY A 134 1.96 12.89 17.54
N ALA A 135 2.62 13.11 16.40
CA ALA A 135 3.33 14.36 16.16
C ALA A 135 2.30 15.47 15.93
N ASN A 136 1.95 16.19 16.99
CA ASN A 136 1.23 17.45 16.85
C ASN A 136 2.17 18.43 16.10
N PRO A 137 1.73 19.07 15.01
CA PRO A 137 2.42 20.26 14.55
C PRO A 137 2.24 21.30 15.66
N ASN A 138 3.33 21.67 16.33
CA ASN A 138 3.36 22.85 17.19
C ASN A 138 3.06 24.11 16.38
#